data_AF-A0A2V7DIR9-F1
#
_entry.id   AF-A0A2V7DIR9-F1
#
_cell.length_a   1.000
_cell.length_b   1.000
_cell.length_c   1.000
_cell.angle_alpha   90.00
_cell.angle_beta   90.00
_cell.angle_gamma   90.00
#
_symmetry.space_group_name_H-M   'P 1'
#
loop_
_entity.id
_entity.type
_entity.pdbx_description
1 polymer ?
#
loop_
_entity_poly.entity_id
_entity_poly.type
_entity_poly.pdbx_seq_one_letter_code
_entity_poly.pdbx_strand_id
1 'polypeptide(L)'
;MRLPITVPPHRTRGSTFPSRRRGLPAPQRRSPPRVASSRSLLWKLYGRLARRTGRPAEEIAEDTRRGRYLDAREALDYGLIDEITAAR
;
A
#
# COMPACT_ATOMS: atom_id res chain seq x y z
N MET A 1 -51.60 40.29 43.37
CA MET A 1 -51.57 38.85 43.72
C MET A 1 -50.91 38.06 42.59
N ARG A 2 -49.67 37.59 42.77
CA ARG A 2 -49.01 36.59 41.92
C ARG A 2 -48.12 35.74 42.84
N LEU A 3 -48.40 34.46 42.91
CA LEU A 3 -47.77 33.48 43.81
C LEU A 3 -46.34 33.14 43.34
N PRO A 4 -45.38 32.85 44.25
CA PRO A 4 -44.06 32.38 43.86
C PRO A 4 -44.10 30.90 43.46
N ILE A 5 -43.51 30.60 42.31
CA ILE A 5 -43.35 29.25 41.78
C ILE A 5 -42.18 28.56 42.51
N THR A 6 -42.51 27.55 43.30
CA THR A 6 -41.54 26.62 43.91
C THR A 6 -40.89 25.76 42.82
N VAL A 7 -39.56 25.78 42.76
CA VAL A 7 -38.76 24.88 41.89
C VAL A 7 -38.23 23.73 42.76
N PRO A 8 -38.55 22.45 42.47
CA PRO A 8 -38.06 21.33 43.27
C PRO A 8 -36.57 21.04 43.00
N PRO A 9 -35.83 20.47 43.97
CA PRO A 9 -34.41 20.20 43.81
C PRO A 9 -34.19 19.04 42.83
N HIS A 10 -33.21 19.21 41.93
CA HIS A 10 -32.77 18.17 41.01
C HIS A 10 -32.16 17.01 41.80
N ARG A 11 -32.79 15.83 41.67
CA ARG A 11 -32.32 14.56 42.21
C ARG A 11 -31.05 14.15 41.47
N THR A 12 -29.89 14.38 42.06
CA THR A 12 -28.60 13.81 41.61
C THR A 12 -28.67 12.29 41.74
N ARG A 13 -29.06 11.59 40.68
CA ARG A 13 -28.84 10.14 40.57
C ARG A 13 -27.35 9.93 40.34
N GLY A 14 -26.66 9.44 41.36
CA GLY A 14 -25.31 8.90 41.19
C GLY A 14 -25.34 7.80 40.15
N SER A 15 -24.76 8.06 38.98
CA SER A 15 -24.41 6.99 38.03
C SER A 15 -23.12 6.36 38.50
N THR A 16 -23.23 5.29 39.27
CA THR A 16 -22.12 4.37 39.50
C THR A 16 -21.75 3.74 38.16
N PHE A 17 -20.72 4.26 37.50
CA PHE A 17 -20.14 3.62 36.31
C PHE A 17 -19.31 2.42 36.78
N PRO A 18 -19.63 1.17 36.40
CA PRO A 18 -18.78 0.04 36.72
C PRO A 18 -17.52 0.11 35.85
N SER A 19 -16.37 0.29 36.50
CA SER A 19 -15.05 0.22 35.87
C SER A 19 -14.75 -1.19 35.36
N ARG A 20 -15.28 -1.56 34.19
CA ARG A 20 -14.77 -2.71 33.43
C ARG A 20 -13.55 -2.26 32.64
N ARG A 21 -12.37 -2.32 33.24
CA ARG A 21 -11.12 -2.52 32.48
C ARG A 21 -11.17 -3.93 31.89
N ARG A 22 -11.92 -4.10 30.81
CA ARG A 22 -11.83 -5.28 29.95
C ARG A 22 -10.45 -5.17 29.28
N GLY A 23 -9.52 -6.03 29.67
CA GLY A 23 -8.18 -6.05 29.11
C GLY A 23 -8.25 -6.00 27.58
N LEU A 24 -7.53 -5.04 26.99
CA LEU A 24 -7.38 -4.99 25.55
C LEU A 24 -6.77 -6.33 25.11
N PRO A 25 -7.36 -7.06 24.14
CA PRO A 25 -6.70 -8.23 23.60
C PRO A 25 -5.34 -7.79 23.04
N ALA A 26 -4.30 -8.57 23.31
CA ALA A 26 -2.96 -8.30 22.81
C ALA A 26 -3.02 -8.00 21.29
N PRO A 27 -2.23 -7.03 20.78
CA PRO A 27 -2.23 -6.71 19.37
C PRO A 27 -1.94 -8.00 18.60
N GLN A 28 -2.92 -8.47 17.84
CA GLN A 28 -2.74 -9.66 17.00
C GLN A 28 -1.53 -9.35 16.11
N ARG A 29 -0.43 -10.11 16.29
CA ARG A 29 0.73 -10.05 15.40
C ARG A 29 0.18 -10.38 14.02
N ARG A 30 -0.10 -9.37 13.20
CA ARG A 30 -0.43 -9.58 11.79
C ARG A 30 0.70 -10.43 11.24
N SER A 31 0.41 -11.68 10.91
CA SER A 31 1.35 -12.53 10.19
C SER A 31 1.83 -11.69 9.00
N PRO A 32 3.15 -11.57 8.77
CA PRO A 32 3.63 -10.85 7.60
C PRO A 32 2.95 -11.44 6.36
N PRO A 33 2.50 -10.61 5.39
CA PRO A 33 1.91 -11.12 4.17
C PRO A 33 2.87 -12.15 3.57
N ARG A 34 2.35 -13.31 3.12
CA ARG A 34 3.17 -14.36 2.49
C ARG A 34 3.70 -13.83 1.15
N VAL A 35 4.79 -13.08 1.17
CA VAL A 35 5.48 -12.55 -0.01
C VAL A 35 6.34 -13.66 -0.64
N ALA A 36 5.73 -14.80 -0.94
CA ALA A 36 6.43 -15.98 -1.44
C ALA A 36 5.61 -16.61 -2.55
N SER A 37 5.81 -16.16 -3.80
CA SER A 37 5.66 -16.97 -5.04
C SER A 37 5.93 -16.20 -6.34
N SER A 38 6.05 -14.87 -6.34
CA SER A 38 6.13 -14.10 -7.61
C SER A 38 7.46 -14.24 -8.38
N ARG A 39 8.47 -14.94 -7.82
CA ARG A 39 9.83 -15.01 -8.39
C ARG A 39 9.90 -15.73 -9.74
N SER A 40 9.09 -16.78 -9.94
CA SER A 40 9.03 -17.48 -11.23
C SER A 40 8.41 -16.63 -12.34
N LEU A 41 7.39 -15.83 -12.01
CA LEU A 41 6.73 -14.96 -12.98
C LEU A 41 7.64 -13.83 -13.45
N LEU A 42 8.41 -13.24 -12.53
CA LEU A 42 9.41 -12.22 -12.84
C LEU A 42 10.47 -12.77 -13.81
N TRP A 43 10.96 -13.98 -13.58
CA TRP A 43 11.93 -14.61 -14.49
C TRP A 43 11.37 -14.83 -15.90
N LYS A 44 10.10 -15.24 -16.00
CA LYS A 44 9.41 -15.37 -17.30
C LYS A 44 9.28 -14.04 -18.02
N LEU A 45 9.06 -12.94 -17.29
CA LEU A 45 9.03 -11.59 -17.86
C LEU A 45 10.41 -11.20 -18.40
N TYR A 46 11.47 -11.38 -17.61
CA TYR A 46 12.84 -11.05 -18.05
C TYR A 46 13.26 -11.85 -19.27
N GLY A 47 12.90 -13.14 -19.36
CA GLY A 47 13.16 -13.95 -20.54
C GLY A 47 12.42 -13.47 -21.80
N ARG A 48 11.25 -12.85 -21.68
CA ARG A 48 10.54 -12.24 -22.82
C ARG A 48 11.16 -10.92 -23.25
N LEU A 49 11.53 -10.08 -22.28
CA LEU A 49 12.21 -8.82 -22.54
C LEU A 49 13.55 -9.07 -23.22
N ALA A 50 14.34 -10.02 -22.73
CA ALA A 50 15.62 -10.43 -23.31
C ALA A 50 15.53 -10.79 -24.80
N ARG A 51 14.48 -11.51 -25.19
CA ARG A 51 14.24 -11.89 -26.60
C ARG A 51 13.91 -10.70 -27.50
N ARG A 52 13.33 -9.63 -26.96
CA ARG A 52 12.94 -8.43 -27.71
C ARG A 52 14.06 -7.39 -27.74
N THR A 53 14.73 -7.19 -26.60
CA THR A 53 15.80 -6.19 -26.44
C THR A 53 17.16 -6.69 -26.94
N GLY A 54 17.32 -8.00 -27.12
CA GLY A 54 18.62 -8.62 -27.46
C GLY A 54 19.60 -8.67 -26.29
N ARG A 55 19.16 -8.29 -25.08
CA ARG A 55 19.97 -8.28 -23.85
C ARG A 55 19.76 -9.54 -23.03
N PRO A 56 20.74 -9.98 -22.23
CA PRO A 56 20.56 -11.12 -21.32
C PRO A 56 19.54 -10.80 -20.22
N ALA A 57 18.79 -11.82 -19.78
CA ALA A 57 17.75 -11.67 -18.76
C ALA A 57 18.31 -11.23 -17.40
N GLU A 58 19.56 -11.58 -17.12
CA GLU A 58 20.32 -11.19 -15.92
C GLU A 58 20.57 -9.69 -15.87
N GLU A 59 20.95 -9.06 -16.99
CA GLU A 59 21.16 -7.61 -17.09
C GLU A 59 19.85 -6.86 -16.83
N ILE A 60 18.75 -7.32 -17.44
CA ILE A 60 17.42 -6.75 -17.26
C ILE A 60 16.95 -6.89 -15.81
N ALA A 61 17.20 -8.04 -15.18
CA ALA A 61 16.85 -8.27 -13.79
C ALA A 61 17.62 -7.33 -12.84
N GLU A 62 18.92 -7.11 -13.08
CA GLU A 62 19.73 -6.18 -12.29
C GLU A 62 19.33 -4.72 -12.53
N ASP A 63 19.06 -4.32 -13.78
CA ASP A 63 18.54 -2.99 -14.10
C ASP A 63 17.18 -2.72 -13.43
N THR A 64 16.29 -3.72 -13.46
CA THR A 64 14.98 -3.64 -12.79
C THR A 64 15.14 -3.58 -11.26
N ARG A 65 16.08 -4.35 -10.70
CA ARG A 65 16.37 -4.36 -9.26
C ARG A 65 16.97 -3.04 -8.77
N ARG A 66 17.80 -2.41 -9.59
CA ARG A 66 18.36 -1.08 -9.34
C ARG A 66 17.32 0.03 -9.48
N GLY A 67 16.19 -0.25 -10.14
CA GLY A 67 15.15 0.74 -10.40
C GLY A 67 15.61 1.79 -11.41
N ARG A 68 16.27 1.36 -12.50
CA ARG A 68 16.71 2.28 -13.55
C ARG A 68 15.49 2.85 -14.29
N TYR A 69 15.36 4.17 -14.29
CA TYR A 69 14.42 4.89 -15.14
C TYR A 69 15.07 5.16 -16.49
N LEU A 70 14.27 5.15 -17.55
CA LEU A 70 14.72 5.39 -18.92
C LEU A 70 13.90 6.53 -19.49
N ASP A 71 14.57 7.46 -20.17
CA ASP A 71 13.89 8.42 -21.04
C ASP A 71 13.36 7.74 -22.32
N ALA A 72 12.62 8.47 -23.16
CA ALA A 72 12.03 7.90 -24.37
C ALA A 72 13.08 7.37 -25.37
N ARG A 73 14.21 8.07 -25.53
CA ARG A 73 15.32 7.63 -26.39
C ARG A 73 16.05 6.44 -25.78
N GLU A 74 16.30 6.47 -24.47
CA GLU A 74 16.90 5.34 -23.77
C GLU A 74 16.00 4.10 -23.84
N ALA A 75 14.67 4.24 -23.77
CA ALA A 75 13.74 3.13 -23.92
C ALA A 75 13.75 2.55 -25.35
N LEU A 76 13.93 3.40 -26.36
CA LEU A 76 14.09 3.00 -27.76
C LEU A 76 15.41 2.22 -27.94
N ASP A 77 16.52 2.75 -27.45
CA ASP A 77 17.84 2.11 -27.50
C ASP A 77 17.91 0.83 -26.65
N TYR A 78 17.12 0.75 -25.59
CA TYR A 78 16.97 -0.46 -24.80
C TYR A 78 16.14 -1.53 -25.52
N GLY A 79 15.39 -1.16 -26.57
CA GLY A 79 14.48 -2.05 -27.30
C GLY A 79 13.18 -2.34 -26.55
N LEU A 80 12.76 -1.44 -25.65
CA LEU A 80 11.48 -1.54 -24.94
C LEU A 80 10.32 -0.98 -25.75
N ILE A 81 10.61 -0.06 -26.66
CA ILE A 81 9.64 0.59 -27.56
C ILE A 81 10.22 0.63 -28.98
N ASP A 82 9.36 0.66 -29.98
CA ASP A 82 9.76 0.65 -31.40
C ASP A 82 9.94 2.05 -31.99
N GLU A 83 9.16 3.04 -31.54
CA GLU A 83 9.21 4.42 -32.04
C GLU A 83 8.71 5.45 -31.00
N ILE A 84 9.15 6.70 -31.15
CA ILE A 84 8.73 7.83 -30.33
C ILE A 84 7.87 8.76 -31.20
N THR A 85 6.59 8.90 -30.86
CA THR A 85 5.66 9.80 -31.57
C THR A 85 5.46 11.10 -30.76
N ALA A 86 5.53 12.24 -31.46
CA ALA A 86 5.14 13.52 -30.87
C ALA A 86 3.62 13.63 -30.77
N ALA A 87 3.11 14.16 -29.65
CA ALA A 87 1.70 14.49 -29.53
C ALA A 87 1.34 15.53 -30.61
N ARG A 88 0.34 15.20 -31.43
CA ARG A 88 -0.22 16.08 -32.45
C ARG A 88 -1.23 17.04 -31.83
#